data_AF-A0A956IZB4-F1
#
_entry.id   AF-A0A956IZB4-F1
#
_cell.length_a   1.000
_cell.length_b   1.000
_cell.length_c   1.000
_cell.angle_alpha   90.00
_cell.angle_beta   90.00
_cell.angle_gamma   90.00
#
_symmetry.space_group_name_H-M   'P 1'
#
loop_
_entity.id
_entity.type
_entity.pdbx_description
1 polymer ?
#
loop_
_entity_poly.entity_id
_entity_poly.type
_entity_poly.pdbx_seq_one_letter_code
_entity_poly.pdbx_strand_id
1 'polypeptide(L)'
;VSLRDDQTLFLLTFRSELLRERPKPNEVKQALHHIYADVEWEMPEILKCLAAGADVYFASVSQINLDHWTQGRAALIGDAATCASLLAGEGTGLAMTEAYVLAGELQRANGDFAKAFAEYEHKLKGFLEEKQHSALKMASFFAPQSKFAIKVRDWGIALASYPFLTKLVAGRSIRDDFDLPDYQ
;
A
#
# COMPACT_ATOMS: atom_id res chain seq x y z
N VAL A 1 18.42 -7.12 11.78
CA VAL A 1 17.17 -7.65 12.36
C VAL A 1 16.68 -8.74 11.42
N SER A 2 16.99 -10.00 11.72
CA SER A 2 16.43 -11.15 11.00
C SER A 2 15.00 -11.36 11.47
N LEU A 3 14.07 -11.53 10.53
CA LEU A 3 12.63 -11.53 10.82
C LEU A 3 12.07 -12.94 11.07
N ARG A 4 12.78 -13.98 10.61
CA ARG A 4 12.61 -15.43 10.89
C ARG A 4 13.66 -16.20 10.07
N ASP A 5 14.12 -17.36 10.55
CA ASP A 5 14.99 -18.31 9.83
C ASP A 5 16.28 -17.70 9.22
N ASP A 6 16.90 -16.75 9.93
CA ASP A 6 18.09 -16.00 9.47
C ASP A 6 17.92 -15.25 8.13
N GLN A 7 16.67 -15.02 7.71
CA GLN A 7 16.34 -14.25 6.53
C GLN A 7 16.07 -12.78 6.88
N THR A 8 16.51 -11.90 5.98
CA THR A 8 16.26 -10.46 6.04
C THR A 8 15.53 -10.04 4.78
N LEU A 9 14.38 -9.38 4.96
CA LEU A 9 13.61 -8.80 3.87
C LEU A 9 14.02 -7.34 3.69
N PHE A 10 14.34 -6.95 2.46
CA PHE A 10 14.58 -5.56 2.09
C PHE A 10 13.42 -5.06 1.23
N LEU A 11 12.85 -3.91 1.61
CA LEU A 11 11.89 -3.18 0.78
C LEU A 11 12.64 -2.07 0.06
N LEU A 12 12.68 -2.16 -1.28
CA LEU A 12 13.30 -1.15 -2.13
C LEU A 12 12.21 -0.37 -2.88
N THR A 13 12.18 0.93 -2.68
CA THR A 13 11.30 1.85 -3.41
C THR A 13 12.12 2.79 -4.27
N PHE A 14 11.64 3.05 -5.48
CA PHE A 14 12.24 4.01 -6.39
C PHE A 14 11.15 4.61 -7.27
N ARG A 15 11.43 5.78 -7.86
CA ARG A 15 10.48 6.42 -8.76
C ARG A 15 10.57 5.79 -10.15
N SER A 16 9.43 5.57 -10.80
CA SER A 16 9.36 4.84 -12.08
C SER A 16 10.15 5.50 -13.21
N GLU A 17 10.42 6.81 -13.13
CA GLU A 17 11.21 7.54 -14.13
C GLU A 17 12.67 7.09 -14.22
N LEU A 18 13.17 6.34 -13.22
CA LEU A 18 14.50 5.70 -13.28
C LEU A 18 14.52 4.47 -14.21
N LEU A 19 13.35 4.00 -14.64
CA LEU A 19 13.19 2.96 -15.65
C LEU A 19 12.75 3.59 -16.97
N ARG A 20 13.41 3.20 -18.07
CA ARG A 20 12.93 3.54 -19.43
C ARG A 20 11.69 2.73 -19.81
N GLU A 21 11.67 1.47 -19.41
CA GLU A 21 10.58 0.53 -19.64
C GLU A 21 10.50 -0.46 -18.48
N ARG A 22 9.35 -1.14 -18.33
CA ARG A 22 9.19 -2.16 -17.30
C ARG A 22 10.04 -3.38 -17.67
N PRO A 23 11.00 -3.80 -16.82
CA PRO A 23 11.84 -4.95 -17.11
C PRO A 23 11.01 -6.23 -17.15
N LYS A 24 11.39 -7.15 -18.03
CA LYS A 24 10.86 -8.52 -18.00
C LYS A 24 11.30 -9.23 -16.71
N PRO A 25 10.60 -10.30 -16.27
CA PRO A 25 10.94 -10.99 -15.01
C PRO A 25 12.42 -11.39 -14.88
N ASN A 26 13.07 -11.79 -15.96
CA ASN A 26 14.49 -12.15 -15.99
C ASN A 26 15.46 -10.95 -15.99
N GLU A 27 14.98 -9.74 -16.25
CA GLU A 27 15.78 -8.49 -16.33
C GLU A 27 15.68 -7.66 -15.04
N VAL A 28 14.70 -7.95 -14.16
CA VAL A 28 14.44 -7.20 -12.92
C VAL A 28 15.69 -7.01 -12.07
N LYS A 29 16.46 -8.08 -11.83
CA LYS A 29 17.67 -8.02 -10.98
C LYS A 29 18.73 -7.08 -11.57
N GLN A 30 18.91 -7.10 -12.89
CA GLN A 30 19.84 -6.21 -13.58
C GLN A 30 19.37 -4.76 -13.52
N ALA A 31 18.06 -4.52 -13.69
CA ALA A 31 17.48 -3.18 -13.58
C ALA A 31 17.67 -2.61 -12.16
N LEU A 32 17.42 -3.40 -11.11
CA LEU A 32 17.66 -2.99 -9.72
C LEU A 32 19.15 -2.67 -9.48
N HIS A 33 20.06 -3.49 -10.03
CA HIS A 33 21.49 -3.23 -9.91
C HIS A 33 21.91 -1.91 -10.57
N HIS A 34 21.27 -1.52 -11.68
CA HIS A 34 21.55 -0.24 -12.32
C HIS A 34 20.98 0.95 -11.51
N ILE A 35 19.74 0.84 -11.06
CA ILE A 35 19.04 1.91 -10.30
C ILE A 35 19.76 2.23 -8.99
N TYR A 36 20.28 1.20 -8.32
CA TYR A 36 20.87 1.32 -7.00
C TYR A 36 22.41 1.28 -7.00
N ALA A 37 23.05 1.34 -8.18
CA ALA A 37 24.51 1.20 -8.31
C ALA A 37 25.30 2.22 -7.46
N ASP A 38 24.81 3.45 -7.41
CA ASP A 38 25.48 4.58 -6.73
C ASP A 38 24.92 4.83 -5.31
N VAL A 39 24.07 3.94 -4.81
CA VAL A 39 23.54 4.07 -3.45
C VAL A 39 24.51 3.47 -2.46
N GLU A 40 24.88 4.26 -1.46
CA GLU A 40 25.79 3.87 -0.37
C GLU A 40 25.04 3.05 0.72
N TRP A 41 25.54 3.03 1.96
CA TRP A 41 25.00 2.22 3.06
C TRP A 41 25.10 0.71 2.78
N GLU A 42 24.07 -0.10 3.08
CA GLU A 42 24.08 -1.55 2.92
C GLU A 42 23.81 -2.01 1.47
N MET A 43 23.53 -1.07 0.56
CA MET A 43 23.15 -1.40 -0.81
C MET A 43 24.18 -2.26 -1.56
N PRO A 44 25.51 -2.04 -1.45
CA PRO A 44 26.48 -2.92 -2.11
C PRO A 44 26.34 -4.39 -1.69
N GLU A 45 26.05 -4.68 -0.42
CA GLU A 45 25.83 -6.05 0.06
C GLU A 45 24.47 -6.60 -0.39
N ILE A 46 23.43 -5.77 -0.39
CA ILE A 46 22.10 -6.14 -0.92
C ILE A 46 22.20 -6.51 -2.40
N LEU A 47 22.93 -5.72 -3.21
CA LEU A 47 23.15 -6.00 -4.64
C LEU A 47 23.95 -7.28 -4.87
N LYS A 48 24.94 -7.58 -4.02
CA LYS A 48 25.66 -8.87 -4.05
C LYS A 48 24.71 -10.04 -3.76
N CYS A 49 23.84 -9.94 -2.76
CA CYS A 49 22.83 -10.96 -2.45
C CYS A 49 21.85 -11.18 -3.62
N LEU A 50 21.41 -10.09 -4.27
CA LEU A 50 20.55 -10.16 -5.46
C LEU A 50 21.24 -10.91 -6.60
N ALA A 51 22.52 -10.61 -6.85
CA ALA A 51 23.34 -11.30 -7.86
C ALA A 51 23.59 -12.77 -7.52
N ALA A 52 23.69 -13.11 -6.23
CA ALA A 52 23.85 -14.48 -5.73
C ALA A 52 22.58 -15.33 -5.80
N GLY A 53 21.46 -14.76 -6.24
CA GLY A 53 20.23 -15.52 -6.50
C GLY A 53 19.07 -15.24 -5.56
N ALA A 54 19.16 -14.24 -4.66
CA ALA A 54 18.05 -13.89 -3.77
C ALA A 54 16.72 -13.68 -4.53
N ASP A 55 15.62 -14.11 -3.92
CA ASP A 55 14.28 -13.96 -4.50
C ASP A 55 13.87 -12.49 -4.56
N VAL A 56 13.15 -12.12 -5.62
CA VAL A 56 12.70 -10.75 -5.84
C VAL A 56 11.24 -10.73 -6.23
N TYR A 57 10.45 -10.00 -5.45
CA TYR A 57 9.13 -9.53 -5.85
C TYR A 57 9.25 -8.11 -6.40
N PHE A 58 8.78 -7.90 -7.63
CA PHE A 58 8.86 -6.62 -8.31
C PHE A 58 7.50 -6.21 -8.88
N ALA A 59 6.99 -5.08 -8.41
CA ALA A 59 5.69 -4.56 -8.80
C ALA A 59 5.71 -3.03 -8.84
N SER A 60 4.82 -2.46 -9.65
CA SER A 60 4.51 -1.03 -9.58
C SER A 60 3.63 -0.74 -8.38
N VAL A 61 3.86 0.39 -7.73
CA VAL A 61 2.91 0.95 -6.76
C VAL A 61 1.81 1.64 -7.55
N SER A 62 0.58 1.13 -7.45
CA SER A 62 -0.54 1.59 -8.28
C SER A 62 -1.83 1.57 -7.48
N GLN A 63 -2.82 2.32 -7.94
CA GLN A 63 -4.18 2.33 -7.39
C GLN A 63 -5.18 1.91 -8.47
N ILE A 64 -6.26 1.24 -8.05
CA ILE A 64 -7.39 0.94 -8.91
C ILE A 64 -8.50 1.94 -8.61
N ASN A 65 -8.82 2.78 -9.60
CA ASN A 65 -9.87 3.79 -9.50
C ASN A 65 -10.95 3.45 -10.52
N LEU A 66 -12.13 3.08 -10.03
CA LEU A 66 -13.28 2.69 -10.84
C LEU A 66 -14.49 3.54 -10.48
N ASP A 67 -15.26 3.95 -11.48
CA ASP A 67 -16.51 4.67 -11.26
C ASP A 67 -17.56 3.79 -10.58
N HIS A 68 -17.55 2.49 -10.88
CA HIS A 68 -18.44 1.49 -10.30
C HIS A 68 -17.66 0.20 -10.04
N TRP A 69 -17.97 -0.48 -8.94
CA TRP A 69 -17.35 -1.76 -8.56
C TRP A 69 -18.22 -2.95 -8.95
N THR A 70 -19.45 -2.67 -9.40
CA THR A 70 -20.43 -3.70 -9.71
C THR A 70 -20.98 -3.55 -11.12
N GLN A 71 -21.25 -4.68 -11.76
CA GLN A 71 -21.88 -4.74 -13.08
C GLN A 71 -22.77 -5.97 -13.19
N GLY A 72 -24.08 -5.74 -13.32
CA GLY A 72 -25.06 -6.83 -13.37
C GLY A 72 -25.03 -7.67 -12.09
N ARG A 73 -24.52 -8.90 -12.18
CA ARG A 73 -24.40 -9.85 -11.05
C ARG A 73 -22.97 -10.05 -10.56
N ALA A 74 -22.01 -9.27 -11.09
CA ALA A 74 -20.62 -9.31 -10.66
C ALA A 74 -20.30 -8.09 -9.79
N ALA A 75 -19.54 -8.32 -8.72
CA ALA A 75 -18.99 -7.29 -7.85
C ALA A 75 -17.49 -7.50 -7.67
N LEU A 76 -16.72 -6.42 -7.71
CA LEU A 76 -15.31 -6.38 -7.39
C LEU A 76 -15.12 -6.02 -5.91
N ILE A 77 -14.04 -6.53 -5.33
CA ILE A 77 -13.71 -6.34 -3.93
C ILE A 77 -12.20 -6.38 -3.71
N GLY A 78 -11.72 -5.73 -2.65
CA GLY A 78 -10.31 -5.71 -2.28
C GLY A 78 -9.50 -4.95 -3.32
N ASP A 79 -8.28 -5.40 -3.59
CA ASP A 79 -7.41 -4.75 -4.56
C ASP A 79 -8.02 -4.68 -5.99
N ALA A 80 -8.98 -5.56 -6.32
CA ALA A 80 -9.66 -5.52 -7.61
C ALA A 80 -10.65 -4.34 -7.74
N ALA A 81 -11.20 -3.84 -6.61
CA ALA A 81 -12.09 -2.68 -6.59
C ALA A 81 -11.36 -1.40 -6.20
N THR A 82 -10.57 -1.47 -5.12
CA THR A 82 -10.06 -0.30 -4.41
C THR A 82 -8.65 -0.51 -3.88
N CYS A 83 -7.71 -0.94 -4.75
CA CYS A 83 -6.31 -0.98 -4.36
C CYS A 83 -5.85 0.43 -3.93
N ALA A 84 -5.51 0.60 -2.64
CA ALA A 84 -4.96 1.84 -2.08
C ALA A 84 -3.44 1.99 -2.29
N SER A 85 -2.81 0.93 -2.79
CA SER A 85 -1.37 0.69 -2.88
C SER A 85 -0.69 0.40 -1.53
N LEU A 86 0.51 -0.19 -1.61
CA LEU A 86 1.36 -0.57 -0.47
C LEU A 86 1.64 0.58 0.53
N LEU A 87 1.48 1.83 0.10
CA LEU A 87 1.84 3.02 0.89
C LEU A 87 0.92 3.25 2.09
N ALA A 88 -0.31 2.72 2.06
CA ALA A 88 -1.24 2.79 3.18
C ALA A 88 -0.99 1.68 4.22
N GLY A 89 -0.52 0.49 3.81
CA GLY A 89 -0.39 -0.66 4.70
C GLY A 89 -1.72 -1.26 5.21
N GLU A 90 -2.85 -0.80 4.68
CA GLU A 90 -4.20 -1.13 5.18
C GLU A 90 -4.98 -2.11 4.28
N GLY A 91 -4.43 -2.52 3.13
CA GLY A 91 -5.17 -3.22 2.09
C GLY A 91 -5.91 -4.49 2.56
N THR A 92 -5.31 -5.27 3.46
CA THR A 92 -5.97 -6.44 4.03
C THR A 92 -7.17 -6.07 4.91
N GLY A 93 -7.02 -5.03 5.75
CA GLY A 93 -8.12 -4.55 6.60
C GLY A 93 -9.26 -3.99 5.76
N LEU A 94 -8.94 -3.21 4.71
CA LEU A 94 -9.94 -2.68 3.77
C LEU A 94 -10.67 -3.80 3.04
N ALA A 95 -9.96 -4.80 2.52
CA ALA A 95 -10.57 -5.94 1.85
C ALA A 95 -11.50 -6.74 2.78
N MET A 96 -11.13 -6.90 4.06
CA MET A 96 -12.00 -7.53 5.06
C MET A 96 -13.26 -6.71 5.33
N THR A 97 -13.13 -5.38 5.45
CA THR A 97 -14.26 -4.45 5.61
C THR A 97 -15.20 -4.52 4.41
N GLU A 98 -14.66 -4.47 3.20
CA GLU A 98 -15.45 -4.62 1.97
C GLU A 98 -16.22 -5.95 1.95
N ALA A 99 -15.56 -7.06 2.34
CA ALA A 99 -16.17 -8.39 2.33
C ALA A 99 -17.31 -8.49 3.32
N TYR A 100 -17.11 -7.92 4.52
CA TYR A 100 -18.12 -7.87 5.57
C TYR A 100 -19.35 -7.08 5.13
N VAL A 101 -19.17 -5.88 4.60
CA VAL A 101 -20.28 -5.02 4.16
C VAL A 101 -21.01 -5.65 2.97
N LEU A 102 -20.29 -6.16 1.96
CA LEU A 102 -20.92 -6.79 0.80
C LEU A 102 -21.77 -8.01 1.20
N ALA A 103 -21.23 -8.89 2.05
CA ALA A 103 -21.95 -10.06 2.55
C ALA A 103 -23.19 -9.67 3.37
N GLY A 104 -23.07 -8.65 4.23
CA GLY A 104 -24.18 -8.15 5.03
C GLY A 104 -25.29 -7.49 4.20
N GLU A 105 -24.95 -6.69 3.20
CA GLU A 105 -25.95 -6.08 2.31
C GLU A 105 -26.64 -7.14 1.45
N LEU A 106 -25.92 -8.17 0.98
CA LEU A 106 -26.51 -9.32 0.30
C LEU A 106 -27.51 -10.07 1.20
N GLN A 107 -27.18 -10.25 2.48
CA GLN A 107 -28.07 -10.86 3.47
C GLN A 107 -29.34 -10.03 3.66
N ARG A 108 -29.21 -8.72 3.90
CA ARG A 108 -30.35 -7.81 4.11
C ARG A 108 -31.25 -7.68 2.89
N ALA A 109 -30.68 -7.74 1.69
CA ALA A 109 -31.44 -7.59 0.46
C ALA A 109 -32.23 -8.85 0.06
N ASN A 110 -32.07 -9.97 0.78
CA ASN A 110 -32.85 -11.20 0.60
C ASN A 110 -32.98 -11.66 -0.87
N GLY A 111 -31.87 -11.64 -1.61
CA GLY A 111 -31.79 -12.05 -3.01
C GLY A 111 -31.84 -10.91 -4.05
N ASP A 112 -32.12 -9.67 -3.64
CA ASP A 112 -31.99 -8.49 -4.49
C ASP A 112 -30.54 -7.97 -4.53
N PHE A 113 -29.72 -8.60 -5.38
CA PHE A 113 -28.31 -8.23 -5.55
C PHE A 113 -28.13 -6.80 -6.08
N ALA A 114 -29.07 -6.26 -6.86
CA ALA A 114 -28.96 -4.90 -7.37
C ALA A 114 -29.03 -3.87 -6.24
N LYS A 115 -29.95 -4.08 -5.29
CA LYS A 115 -30.04 -3.28 -4.07
C LYS A 115 -28.80 -3.46 -3.19
N ALA A 116 -28.35 -4.70 -2.97
CA ALA A 116 -27.17 -4.97 -2.14
C ALA A 116 -25.90 -4.29 -2.68
N PHE A 117 -25.68 -4.36 -3.99
CA PHE A 117 -24.53 -3.76 -4.65
C PHE A 117 -24.54 -2.23 -4.59
N ALA A 118 -25.72 -1.61 -4.75
CA ALA A 118 -25.87 -0.18 -4.58
C ALA A 118 -25.53 0.28 -3.16
N GLU A 119 -25.99 -0.44 -2.13
CA GLU A 119 -25.68 -0.13 -0.73
C GLU A 119 -24.21 -0.38 -0.38
N TYR A 120 -23.61 -1.44 -0.91
CA TYR A 120 -22.18 -1.73 -0.78
C TYR A 120 -21.31 -0.57 -1.32
N GLU A 121 -21.55 -0.15 -2.57
CA GLU A 121 -20.83 1.00 -3.15
C GLU A 121 -21.10 2.28 -2.37
N HIS A 122 -22.36 2.58 -2.04
CA HIS A 122 -22.73 3.80 -1.33
C HIS A 122 -22.04 3.93 0.04
N LYS A 123 -21.95 2.83 0.81
CA LYS A 123 -21.36 2.84 2.16
C LYS A 123 -19.84 3.01 2.14
N LEU A 124 -19.16 2.43 1.16
CA LEU A 124 -17.70 2.31 1.20
C LEU A 124 -16.97 3.27 0.28
N LYS A 125 -17.62 3.78 -0.77
CA LYS A 125 -16.93 4.59 -1.80
C LYS A 125 -16.22 5.81 -1.24
N GLY A 126 -16.89 6.63 -0.43
CA GLY A 126 -16.27 7.81 0.17
C GLY A 126 -15.09 7.47 1.09
N PHE A 127 -15.25 6.44 1.93
CA PHE A 127 -14.20 5.98 2.84
C PHE A 127 -12.96 5.47 2.09
N LEU A 128 -13.16 4.61 1.09
CA LEU A 128 -12.05 4.02 0.33
C LEU A 128 -11.35 5.03 -0.59
N GLU A 129 -12.08 5.98 -1.18
CA GLU A 129 -11.50 7.08 -1.95
C GLU A 129 -10.62 7.99 -1.08
N GLU A 130 -11.04 8.27 0.16
CA GLU A 130 -10.23 9.05 1.11
C GLU A 130 -8.93 8.32 1.48
N LYS A 131 -9.00 7.00 1.68
CA LYS A 131 -7.82 6.16 1.92
C LYS A 131 -6.87 6.15 0.73
N GLN A 132 -7.39 6.02 -0.49
CA GLN A 132 -6.59 6.12 -1.71
C GLN A 132 -5.89 7.48 -1.82
N HIS A 133 -6.61 8.57 -1.60
CA HIS A 133 -6.02 9.91 -1.65
C HIS A 133 -4.96 10.13 -0.56
N SER A 134 -5.20 9.64 0.66
CA SER A 134 -4.21 9.70 1.74
C SER A 134 -2.93 8.93 1.40
N ALA A 135 -3.06 7.74 0.79
CA ALA A 135 -1.91 6.96 0.33
C ALA A 135 -1.06 7.70 -0.71
N LEU A 136 -1.69 8.43 -1.64
CA LEU A 136 -0.96 9.25 -2.62
C LEU A 136 -0.14 10.36 -1.96
N LYS A 137 -0.68 11.00 -0.91
CA LYS A 137 0.06 12.03 -0.15
C LYS A 137 1.31 11.44 0.51
N MET A 138 1.23 10.19 0.97
CA MET A 138 2.35 9.47 1.57
C MET A 138 3.41 9.02 0.54
N ALA A 139 3.11 8.97 -0.77
CA ALA A 139 4.06 8.53 -1.79
C ALA A 139 5.38 9.33 -1.77
N SER A 140 5.30 10.64 -1.51
CA SER A 140 6.46 11.53 -1.42
C SER A 140 7.41 11.20 -0.26
N PHE A 141 6.90 10.59 0.81
CA PHE A 141 7.69 10.12 1.95
C PHE A 141 8.51 8.87 1.59
N PHE A 142 7.90 7.93 0.84
CA PHE A 142 8.54 6.67 0.44
C PHE A 142 9.50 6.81 -0.74
N ALA A 143 9.24 7.74 -1.67
CA ALA A 143 10.12 8.00 -2.81
C ALA A 143 10.32 9.51 -3.03
N PRO A 144 11.14 10.17 -2.18
CA PRO A 144 11.35 11.62 -2.27
C PRO A 144 12.03 12.03 -3.58
N GLN A 145 11.70 13.22 -4.08
CA GLN A 145 12.21 13.70 -5.38
C GLN A 145 13.62 14.32 -5.30
N SER A 146 14.17 14.56 -4.11
CA SER A 146 15.47 15.20 -3.95
C SER A 146 16.26 14.70 -2.74
N LYS A 147 17.59 14.78 -2.82
CA LYS A 147 18.50 14.47 -1.70
C LYS A 147 18.21 15.33 -0.47
N PHE A 148 17.75 16.57 -0.66
CA PHE A 148 17.35 17.44 0.44
C PHE A 148 16.08 16.92 1.14
N ALA A 149 15.07 16.47 0.38
CA ALA A 149 13.86 15.89 0.94
C ALA A 149 14.15 14.60 1.72
N ILE A 150 15.09 13.77 1.25
CA ILE A 150 15.58 12.59 1.99
C ILE A 150 16.15 13.02 3.35
N LYS A 151 17.05 14.03 3.36
CA LYS A 151 17.62 14.55 4.61
C LYS A 151 16.54 15.06 5.56
N VAL A 152 15.60 15.89 5.08
CA VAL A 152 14.52 16.43 5.92
C VAL A 152 13.68 15.31 6.53
N ARG A 153 13.31 14.29 5.74
CA ARG A 153 12.58 13.12 6.19
C ARG A 153 13.35 12.37 7.28
N ASP A 154 14.61 12.04 7.03
CA ASP A 154 15.44 11.25 7.94
C ASP A 154 15.68 12.01 9.27
N TRP A 155 15.85 13.33 9.21
CA TRP A 155 15.87 14.19 10.40
C TRP A 155 14.55 14.16 11.17
N GLY A 156 13.41 14.20 10.47
CA GLY A 156 12.09 14.08 11.07
C GLY A 156 11.89 12.75 11.81
N ILE A 157 12.31 11.63 11.19
CA ILE A 157 12.26 10.29 11.80
C ILE A 157 13.17 10.22 13.04
N ALA A 158 14.39 10.76 12.94
CA ALA A 158 15.31 10.79 14.07
C ALA A 158 14.75 11.60 15.25
N LEU A 159 14.11 12.75 14.98
CA LEU A 159 13.44 13.55 15.99
C LEU A 159 12.24 12.83 16.62
N ALA A 160 11.44 12.13 15.82
CA ALA A 160 10.31 11.34 16.30
C ALA A 160 10.71 10.18 17.21
N SER A 161 11.98 9.75 17.17
CA SER A 161 12.53 8.71 18.05
C SER A 161 12.81 9.20 19.48
N TYR A 162 12.68 10.51 19.76
CA TYR A 162 12.82 11.05 21.11
C TYR A 162 11.54 10.85 21.94
N PRO A 163 11.63 10.29 23.16
CA PRO A 163 10.48 9.84 23.97
C PRO A 163 9.52 10.96 24.43
N PHE A 164 9.91 12.23 24.31
CA PHE A 164 9.03 13.37 24.59
C PHE A 164 8.07 13.68 23.44
N LEU A 165 8.51 13.49 22.18
CA LEU A 165 7.69 13.77 20.99
C LEU A 165 6.71 12.62 20.69
N THR A 166 7.07 11.38 21.00
CA THR A 166 6.19 10.22 20.83
C THR A 166 4.90 10.34 21.65
N LYS A 167 4.93 10.90 22.87
CA LYS A 167 3.73 11.15 23.70
C LYS A 167 2.77 12.18 23.10
N LEU A 168 3.27 13.10 22.28
CA LEU A 168 2.47 14.14 21.62
C LEU A 168 1.82 13.63 20.32
N VAL A 169 2.48 12.69 19.63
CA VAL A 169 2.01 12.11 18.36
C VAL A 169 1.14 10.86 18.57
N ALA A 170 1.35 10.10 19.66
CA ALA A 170 0.67 8.83 19.92
C ALA A 170 -0.84 8.92 20.22
N GLY A 171 -1.41 10.12 20.32
CA GLY A 171 -2.75 10.32 20.89
C GLY A 171 -3.94 10.35 19.93
N ARG A 172 -3.76 10.60 18.61
CA ARG A 172 -4.92 11.05 17.79
C ARG A 172 -4.97 10.62 16.31
N SER A 173 -4.19 9.66 15.84
CA SER A 173 -4.25 9.31 14.40
C SER A 173 -4.00 7.84 14.05
N ILE A 174 -4.34 6.90 14.94
CA ILE A 174 -4.30 5.45 14.66
C ILE A 174 -5.70 4.86 14.87
N ARG A 175 -6.73 5.56 14.38
CA ARG A 175 -8.08 5.04 14.34
C ARG A 175 -8.62 5.30 12.96
N ASP A 176 -8.87 4.21 12.25
CA ASP A 176 -9.66 4.21 11.04
C ASP A 176 -11.10 4.15 11.49
N ASP A 177 -11.74 5.30 11.55
CA ASP A 177 -13.13 5.42 11.95
C ASP A 177 -14.03 5.07 10.76
N PHE A 178 -14.13 3.78 10.46
CA PHE A 178 -15.25 3.24 9.68
C PHE A 178 -16.18 2.48 10.62
N ASP A 179 -17.36 3.03 10.86
CA ASP A 179 -18.40 2.37 11.66
C ASP A 179 -18.98 1.20 10.87
N LEU A 180 -18.60 -0.01 11.27
CA LEU A 180 -19.10 -1.24 10.65
C LEU A 180 -20.60 -1.40 10.94
N PRO A 181 -21.45 -1.60 9.90
CA PRO A 181 -22.87 -1.84 10.12
C PRO A 181 -23.12 -3.15 10.86
N ASP A 182 -24.15 -3.18 11.71
CA ASP A 182 -24.56 -4.40 12.39
C ASP A 182 -25.56 -5.20 11.54
N TYR A 183 -25.15 -6.39 11.09
CA TYR A 183 -25.98 -7.28 10.27
C TYR A 183 -26.65 -8.39 11.10
N GLN A 184 -26.53 -8.37 12.43
CA GLN A 184 -27.13 -9.34 13.37
C GLN A 184 -28.17 -8.71 14.31
#